data_AF-A0A1H2QYT8-F1
#
_entry.id   AF-A0A1H2QYT8-F1
#
_cell.length_a   1.000
_cell.length_b   1.000
_cell.length_c   1.000
_cell.angle_alpha   90.00
_cell.angle_beta   90.00
_cell.angle_gamma   90.00
#
_symmetry.space_group_name_H-M   'P 1'
#
loop_
_entity.id
_entity.type
_entity.pdbx_description
1 polymer ?
#
loop_
_entity_poly.entity_id
_entity_poly.type
_entity_poly.pdbx_seq_one_letter_code
_entity_poly.pdbx_strand_id
1 'polypeptide(L)'
;MTRHVVIVKEPTNFSLYGFSKVHKEGTPYSHDVRELMDKLWSVIQKLKLPHLGINHVVYEQGGRVFAGVELEQKASEIHHGLESLTVTLHEHAYYKHVGPYDRLGEAYDAIHAELQALGKIASRPLVELYGHWSDDPAKLETDIYMKIL
;
A
#
# COMPACT_ATOMS: atom_id res chain seq x y z
N MET A 1 -13.88 3.43 -20.09
CA MET A 1 -14.49 3.41 -18.74
C MET A 1 -13.83 4.52 -17.95
N THR A 2 -14.62 5.48 -17.47
CA THR A 2 -14.12 6.59 -16.66
C THR A 2 -13.67 6.02 -15.31
N ARG A 3 -12.40 6.23 -14.95
CA ARG A 3 -11.87 5.80 -13.64
C ARG A 3 -12.43 6.75 -12.60
N HIS A 4 -13.22 6.25 -11.65
CA HIS A 4 -13.86 7.06 -10.63
C HIS A 4 -13.19 6.84 -9.28
N VAL A 5 -12.89 7.94 -8.59
CA VAL A 5 -12.51 7.94 -7.18
C VAL A 5 -13.77 7.65 -6.36
N VAL A 6 -13.69 6.71 -5.41
CA VAL A 6 -14.81 6.34 -4.54
C VAL A 6 -14.52 6.80 -3.12
N ILE A 7 -15.45 7.52 -2.49
CA ILE A 7 -15.35 7.86 -1.08
C ILE A 7 -16.01 6.76 -0.25
N VAL A 8 -15.20 6.08 0.56
CA VAL A 8 -15.63 4.99 1.43
C VAL A 8 -15.69 5.51 2.85
N LYS A 9 -16.86 5.39 3.48
CA LYS A 9 -17.13 5.84 4.86
C LYS A 9 -17.12 4.70 5.89
N GLU A 10 -17.00 3.47 5.43
CA GLU A 10 -16.86 2.32 6.32
C GLU A 10 -15.38 2.04 6.61
N PRO A 11 -15.04 1.63 7.85
CA PRO A 11 -13.66 1.34 8.21
C PRO A 11 -13.06 0.21 7.37
N THR A 12 -11.90 0.47 6.77
CA THR A 12 -11.06 -0.57 6.17
C THR A 12 -9.85 -0.82 7.07
N ASN A 13 -9.56 -2.10 7.34
CA ASN A 13 -8.51 -2.52 8.26
C ASN A 13 -7.49 -3.39 7.52
N PHE A 14 -6.21 -3.15 7.80
CA PHE A 14 -5.10 -3.97 7.32
C PHE A 14 -4.27 -4.42 8.52
N SER A 15 -3.97 -5.72 8.59
CA SER A 15 -3.06 -6.30 9.60
C SER A 15 -1.82 -6.84 8.91
N LEU A 16 -0.79 -5.99 8.81
CA LEU A 16 0.35 -6.22 7.96
C LEU A 16 1.58 -6.66 8.75
N TYR A 17 2.40 -7.48 8.11
CA TYR A 17 3.68 -7.94 8.63
C TYR A 17 4.77 -7.68 7.60
N GLY A 18 5.85 -7.02 8.01
CA GLY A 18 6.94 -6.68 7.11
C GLY A 18 8.03 -5.82 7.72
N PHE A 19 8.47 -4.82 6.98
CA PHE A 19 9.58 -3.95 7.37
C PHE A 19 9.26 -2.49 7.06
N SER A 20 9.84 -1.59 7.85
CA SER A 20 9.78 -0.16 7.56
C SER A 20 11.14 0.52 7.52
N LYS A 21 11.16 1.69 6.88
CA LYS A 21 12.25 2.67 6.96
C LYS A 21 11.70 4.07 6.80
N VAL A 22 12.50 5.07 7.20
CA VAL A 22 12.19 6.48 6.90
C VAL A 22 12.75 6.79 5.52
N HIS A 23 11.90 7.35 4.65
CA HIS A 23 12.28 7.77 3.31
C HIS A 23 13.37 8.83 3.34
N LYS A 24 14.36 8.69 2.47
CA LYS A 24 15.41 9.68 2.30
C LYS A 24 14.99 10.73 1.28
N GLU A 25 14.85 11.97 1.73
CA GLU A 25 14.54 13.10 0.86
C GLU A 25 15.51 13.20 -0.33
N GLY A 26 14.97 13.56 -1.50
CA GLY A 26 15.72 13.65 -2.75
C GLY A 26 15.97 12.31 -3.45
N THR A 27 15.41 11.20 -2.94
CA THR A 27 15.46 9.89 -3.62
C THR A 27 14.07 9.43 -4.06
N PRO A 28 13.94 8.53 -5.04
CA PRO A 28 12.64 7.97 -5.39
C PRO A 28 12.16 6.96 -4.33
N TYR A 29 10.88 7.05 -3.93
CA TYR A 29 10.25 6.06 -3.06
C TYR A 29 10.35 4.62 -3.58
N SER A 30 10.43 4.43 -4.91
CA SER A 30 10.56 3.11 -5.53
C SER A 30 11.85 2.36 -5.15
N HIS A 31 12.90 3.07 -4.68
CA HIS A 31 14.11 2.44 -4.17
C HIS A 31 13.87 1.83 -2.79
N ASP A 32 13.22 2.58 -1.90
CA ASP A 32 12.88 2.12 -0.56
C ASP A 32 11.88 0.95 -0.61
N VAL A 33 10.83 1.07 -1.44
CA VAL A 33 9.85 0.00 -1.61
C VAL A 33 10.51 -1.29 -2.08
N ARG A 34 11.41 -1.23 -3.07
CA ARG A 34 12.12 -2.41 -3.58
C ARG A 34 13.00 -3.05 -2.51
N GLU A 35 13.78 -2.26 -1.79
CA GLU A 35 14.64 -2.76 -0.71
C GLU A 35 13.82 -3.46 0.39
N LEU A 36 12.70 -2.85 0.80
CA LEU A 36 11.83 -3.43 1.81
C LEU A 36 11.15 -4.71 1.31
N MET A 37 10.69 -4.74 0.06
CA MET A 37 10.09 -5.93 -0.56
C MET A 37 11.11 -7.08 -0.68
N ASP A 38 12.33 -6.81 -1.14
CA ASP A 38 13.39 -7.82 -1.24
C ASP A 38 13.66 -8.46 0.13
N LYS A 39 13.74 -7.63 1.18
CA LYS A 39 13.93 -8.07 2.56
C LYS A 39 12.74 -8.89 3.08
N LEU A 40 11.51 -8.41 2.84
CA LEU A 40 10.28 -9.09 3.21
C LEU A 40 10.22 -10.49 2.59
N TRP A 41 10.38 -10.59 1.27
CA TRP A 41 10.26 -11.85 0.55
C TRP A 41 11.38 -12.83 0.90
N SER A 42 12.58 -12.35 1.21
CA SER A 42 13.65 -13.20 1.74
C SER A 42 13.23 -13.92 3.03
N VAL A 43 12.56 -13.23 3.96
CA VAL A 43 12.08 -13.84 5.21
C VAL A 43 10.90 -14.78 4.95
N ILE A 44 9.90 -14.34 4.19
CA ILE A 44 8.72 -15.14 3.83
C ILE A 44 9.14 -16.47 3.20
N GLN A 45 10.04 -16.45 2.22
CA GLN A 45 10.51 -17.64 1.53
C GLN A 45 11.36 -18.54 2.43
N LYS A 46 12.29 -17.97 3.21
CA LYS A 46 13.18 -18.72 4.10
C LYS A 46 12.40 -19.48 5.17
N LEU A 47 11.39 -18.83 5.76
CA LEU A 47 10.58 -19.39 6.84
C LEU A 47 9.33 -20.12 6.34
N LYS A 48 9.05 -20.07 5.03
CA LYS A 48 7.84 -20.62 4.39
C LYS A 48 6.57 -20.16 5.10
N LEU A 49 6.49 -18.87 5.43
CA LEU A 49 5.37 -18.29 6.17
C LEU A 49 4.11 -18.27 5.30
N PRO A 50 3.00 -18.90 5.72
CA PRO A 50 1.73 -18.78 5.04
C PRO A 50 1.22 -17.33 5.02
N HIS A 51 0.78 -16.84 3.85
CA HIS A 51 0.41 -15.46 3.61
C HIS A 51 -0.68 -15.33 2.54
N LEU A 52 -1.35 -14.17 2.50
CA LEU A 52 -2.39 -13.90 1.50
C LEU A 52 -1.83 -13.45 0.14
N GLY A 53 -0.54 -13.14 0.07
CA GLY A 53 0.20 -12.96 -1.20
C GLY A 53 0.02 -11.61 -1.88
N ILE A 54 -0.77 -10.70 -1.31
CA ILE A 54 -0.93 -9.33 -1.81
C ILE A 54 0.07 -8.42 -1.10
N ASN A 55 0.92 -7.77 -1.89
CA ASN A 55 1.90 -6.81 -1.41
C ASN A 55 1.21 -5.51 -1.02
N HIS A 56 1.51 -5.03 0.18
CA HIS A 56 1.05 -3.75 0.70
C HIS A 56 2.22 -2.80 0.89
N VAL A 57 2.04 -1.55 0.49
CA VAL A 57 2.95 -0.45 0.85
C VAL A 57 2.15 0.61 1.58
N VAL A 58 2.61 0.98 2.77
CA VAL A 58 2.00 2.02 3.60
C VAL A 58 2.98 3.19 3.69
N TYR A 59 2.47 4.39 3.38
CA TYR A 59 3.19 5.64 3.56
C TYR A 59 2.55 6.41 4.71
N GLU A 60 3.29 6.63 5.78
CA GLU A 60 2.82 7.29 7.00
C GLU A 60 3.33 8.73 7.11
N GLN A 61 2.91 9.42 8.17
CA GLN A 61 3.47 10.73 8.52
C GLN A 61 4.97 10.61 8.83
N GLY A 62 5.71 11.71 8.66
CA GLY A 62 7.15 11.72 8.91
C GLY A 62 7.98 10.94 7.88
N GLY A 63 7.37 10.53 6.75
CA GLY A 63 8.08 9.85 5.66
C GLY A 63 8.37 8.37 5.92
N ARG A 64 7.79 7.76 6.97
CA ARG A 64 7.91 6.31 7.18
C ARG A 64 7.21 5.56 6.05
N VAL A 65 7.94 4.63 5.44
CA VAL A 65 7.46 3.69 4.41
C VAL A 65 7.53 2.31 5.02
N PHE A 66 6.43 1.57 4.93
CA PHE A 66 6.33 0.19 5.36
C PHE A 66 5.94 -0.66 4.15
N ALA A 67 6.62 -1.79 3.95
CA ALA A 67 6.21 -2.80 2.97
C ALA A 67 5.95 -4.13 3.69
N GLY A 68 4.82 -4.76 3.38
CA GLY A 68 4.41 -5.98 4.07
C GLY A 68 3.32 -6.76 3.33
N VAL A 69 2.92 -7.87 3.94
CA VAL A 69 1.80 -8.71 3.52
C VAL A 69 0.91 -9.02 4.70
N GLU A 70 -0.31 -9.45 4.43
CA GLU A 70 -1.13 -10.14 5.44
C GLU A 70 -0.67 -11.60 5.55
N LEU A 71 -0.46 -12.04 6.79
CA LEU A 71 -0.14 -13.42 7.11
C LEU A 71 -1.42 -14.20 7.42
N GLU A 72 -1.41 -15.51 7.19
CA GLU A 72 -2.47 -16.36 7.74
C GLU A 72 -2.36 -16.37 9.28
N GLN A 73 -3.50 -16.57 9.98
CA GLN A 73 -3.58 -16.47 11.44
C GLN A 73 -2.48 -17.26 12.17
N LYS A 74 -2.26 -18.53 11.79
CA LYS A 74 -1.24 -19.38 12.44
C LYS A 74 0.19 -18.83 12.27
N ALA A 75 0.46 -18.17 11.14
CA ALA A 75 1.76 -17.58 10.85
C ALA A 75 1.95 -16.27 11.61
N SER A 76 0.87 -15.54 11.86
CA SER A 76 0.88 -14.28 12.63
C SER A 76 1.15 -14.45 14.13
N GLU A 77 0.93 -15.66 14.67
CA GLU A 77 1.05 -15.98 16.09
C GLU A 77 2.46 -16.49 16.50
N ILE A 78 3.37 -16.68 15.54
CA ILE A 78 4.73 -17.16 15.80
C ILE A 78 5.77 -16.06 15.62
N HIS A 79 6.90 -16.15 16.32
CA HIS A 79 8.00 -15.20 16.12
C HIS A 79 8.73 -15.44 14.80
N HIS A 80 8.61 -14.50 13.87
CA HIS A 80 9.27 -14.53 12.55
C HIS A 80 10.21 -13.33 12.28
N GLY A 81 10.25 -12.34 13.18
CA GLY A 81 11.13 -11.17 13.07
C GLY A 81 10.67 -10.11 12.06
N LEU A 82 9.41 -10.17 11.62
CA LEU A 82 8.78 -9.08 10.86
C LEU A 82 8.11 -8.10 11.84
N GLU A 83 8.15 -6.81 11.52
CA GLU A 83 7.36 -5.79 12.21
C GLU A 83 5.87 -6.01 11.95
N SER A 84 5.02 -5.79 12.94
CA SER A 84 3.56 -5.75 12.76
C SER A 84 3.09 -4.30 12.63
N LEU A 85 2.17 -4.05 11.69
CA LEU A 85 1.53 -2.76 11.49
C LEU A 85 0.02 -2.96 11.28
N THR A 86 -0.78 -2.37 12.15
CA THR A 86 -2.24 -2.26 11.95
C THR A 86 -2.59 -0.89 11.40
N VAL A 87 -3.29 -0.87 10.27
CA VAL A 87 -3.81 0.36 9.66
C VAL A 87 -5.33 0.31 9.65
N THR A 88 -5.97 1.31 10.25
CA THR A 88 -7.42 1.50 10.18
C THR A 88 -7.73 2.82 9.47
N LEU A 89 -8.44 2.74 8.35
CA LEU A 89 -8.93 3.87 7.56
C LEU A 89 -10.44 4.02 7.77
N HIS A 90 -10.86 4.90 8.69
CA HIS A 90 -12.27 5.13 9.00
C HIS A 90 -13.06 5.75 7.83
N GLU A 91 -12.48 6.77 7.19
CA GLU A 91 -12.95 7.36 5.95
C GLU A 91 -11.77 7.53 5.01
N HIS A 92 -11.92 7.10 3.76
CA HIS A 92 -10.85 7.14 2.78
C HIS A 92 -11.37 7.27 1.35
N ALA A 93 -10.53 7.80 0.47
CA ALA A 93 -10.70 7.67 -0.97
C ALA A 93 -10.09 6.35 -1.43
N TYR A 94 -10.80 5.67 -2.30
CA TYR A 94 -10.37 4.47 -2.99
C TYR A 94 -10.27 4.74 -4.49
N TYR A 95 -9.20 4.25 -5.11
CA TYR A 95 -9.02 4.29 -6.55
C TYR A 95 -8.25 3.06 -7.02
N LYS A 96 -8.77 2.39 -8.05
CA LYS A 96 -8.05 1.31 -8.74
C LYS A 96 -7.31 1.85 -9.96
N HIS A 97 -5.98 1.82 -9.91
CA HIS A 97 -5.13 2.03 -11.06
C HIS A 97 -4.96 0.70 -11.82
N VAL A 98 -5.06 0.78 -13.15
CA VAL A 98 -4.74 -0.33 -14.05
C VAL A 98 -3.73 0.16 -15.08
N GLY A 99 -2.58 -0.48 -15.16
CA GLY A 99 -1.49 -0.14 -16.06
C GLY A 99 -0.16 0.07 -15.33
N PRO A 100 0.85 0.60 -16.04
CA PRO A 100 2.21 0.63 -15.54
C PRO A 100 2.36 1.57 -14.33
N TYR A 101 3.30 1.24 -13.44
CA TYR A 101 3.51 1.93 -12.17
C TYR A 101 4.06 3.36 -12.32
N ASP A 102 4.73 3.66 -13.42
CA ASP A 102 5.20 5.01 -13.74
C ASP A 102 4.06 6.03 -13.90
N ARG A 103 2.84 5.55 -14.14
CA ARG A 103 1.61 6.36 -14.21
C ARG A 103 0.80 6.41 -12.91
N LEU A 104 1.31 5.89 -11.80
CA LEU A 104 0.64 6.04 -10.50
C LEU A 104 0.46 7.52 -10.11
N GLY A 105 1.35 8.40 -10.58
CA GLY A 105 1.22 9.87 -10.49
C GLY A 105 -0.17 10.36 -10.91
N GLU A 106 -0.65 9.92 -12.07
CA GLU A 106 -1.96 10.30 -12.62
C GLU A 106 -3.11 9.85 -11.72
N ALA A 107 -2.96 8.71 -11.04
CA ALA A 107 -3.96 8.20 -10.11
C ALA A 107 -4.03 9.07 -8.85
N TYR A 108 -2.89 9.47 -8.28
CA TYR A 108 -2.88 10.38 -7.14
C TYR A 108 -3.44 11.76 -7.51
N ASP A 109 -3.11 12.29 -8.68
CA ASP A 109 -3.64 13.56 -9.17
C ASP A 109 -5.16 13.51 -9.28
N ALA A 110 -5.72 12.41 -9.79
CA ALA A 110 -7.16 12.21 -9.87
C ALA A 110 -7.82 12.15 -8.47
N ILE A 111 -7.22 11.44 -7.52
CA ILE A 111 -7.72 11.38 -6.13
C ILE A 111 -7.70 12.78 -5.50
N HIS A 112 -6.59 13.51 -5.62
CA HIS A 112 -6.46 14.84 -5.04
C HIS A 112 -7.46 15.84 -5.65
N ALA A 113 -7.64 15.80 -6.97
CA ALA A 113 -8.61 16.65 -7.66
C ALA A 113 -10.05 16.37 -7.19
N GLU A 114 -10.44 15.10 -7.06
CA GLU A 114 -11.77 14.74 -6.56
C GLU A 114 -11.97 15.19 -5.11
N LEU A 115 -11.00 14.92 -4.23
CA LEU A 115 -11.08 15.32 -2.83
C LEU A 115 -11.18 16.85 -2.69
N GLN A 116 -10.41 17.59 -3.49
CA GLN A 116 -10.49 19.04 -3.51
C GLN A 116 -11.88 19.54 -3.96
N ALA A 117 -12.46 18.94 -5.01
CA ALA A 117 -13.80 19.29 -5.47
C ALA A 117 -14.88 19.02 -4.41
N LEU A 118 -14.68 18.01 -3.56
CA LEU A 118 -15.55 17.66 -2.46
C LEU A 118 -15.25 18.42 -1.15
N GLY A 119 -14.25 19.31 -1.14
CA GLY A 119 -13.82 20.04 0.06
C GLY A 119 -13.21 19.13 1.15
N LYS A 120 -12.67 17.98 0.76
CA LYS A 120 -12.05 16.98 1.64
C LYS A 120 -10.53 17.08 1.60
N ILE A 121 -9.88 16.74 2.71
CA ILE A 121 -8.42 16.82 2.84
C ILE A 121 -7.85 15.40 2.92
N ALA A 122 -6.96 15.08 1.99
CA ALA A 122 -6.15 13.87 2.05
C ALA A 122 -5.17 13.92 3.23
N SER A 123 -4.98 12.80 3.91
CA SER A 123 -3.97 12.63 4.95
C SER A 123 -3.29 11.27 4.87
N ARG A 124 -2.34 11.05 5.78
CA ARG A 124 -1.63 9.78 5.96
C ARG A 124 -2.29 8.96 7.09
N PRO A 125 -2.29 7.62 7.01
CA PRO A 125 -1.57 6.81 6.02
C PRO A 125 -2.23 6.75 4.63
N LEU A 126 -1.39 6.55 3.62
CA LEU A 126 -1.80 6.07 2.29
C LEU A 126 -1.39 4.60 2.18
N VAL A 127 -2.26 3.77 1.63
CA VAL A 127 -2.00 2.34 1.42
C VAL A 127 -2.12 2.02 -0.06
N GLU A 128 -1.12 1.34 -0.60
CA GLU A 128 -1.12 0.73 -1.94
C GLU A 128 -1.15 -0.78 -1.82
N LEU A 129 -2.04 -1.42 -2.55
CA LEU A 129 -2.09 -2.86 -2.73
C LEU A 129 -1.72 -3.19 -4.17
N TYR A 130 -0.67 -3.98 -4.34
CA TYR A 130 -0.24 -4.43 -5.66
C TYR A 130 -0.90 -5.78 -5.95
N GLY A 131 -1.72 -5.81 -7.00
CA GLY A 131 -2.41 -7.02 -7.44
C GLY A 131 -1.44 -8.11 -7.91
N HIS A 132 -1.99 -9.18 -8.49
CA HIS A 132 -1.15 -10.24 -9.02
C HIS A 132 -0.20 -9.72 -10.11
N TRP A 133 1.06 -10.15 -10.04
CA TRP A 133 2.05 -9.79 -11.04
C TRP A 133 1.59 -10.23 -12.44
N SER A 134 1.82 -9.35 -13.41
CA SER A 134 1.64 -9.64 -14.83
C SER A 134 2.86 -9.13 -15.59
N ASP A 135 3.37 -9.94 -16.51
CA ASP A 135 4.44 -9.51 -17.43
C ASP A 135 3.95 -8.47 -18.45
N ASP A 136 2.64 -8.27 -18.54
CA ASP A 136 2.00 -7.22 -19.33
C ASP A 136 1.74 -6.00 -18.42
N PRO A 137 2.54 -4.92 -18.52
CA PRO A 137 2.41 -3.77 -17.64
C PRO A 137 1.04 -3.10 -17.74
N ALA A 138 0.31 -3.27 -18.85
CA ALA A 138 -1.03 -2.72 -19.03
C ALA A 138 -2.09 -3.40 -18.15
N LYS A 139 -1.77 -4.57 -17.58
CA LYS A 139 -2.65 -5.37 -16.71
C LYS A 139 -2.28 -5.30 -15.23
N LEU A 140 -1.20 -4.60 -14.89
CA LEU A 140 -0.84 -4.40 -13.48
C LEU A 140 -1.96 -3.62 -12.79
N GLU A 141 -2.41 -4.12 -11.65
CA GLU A 141 -3.42 -3.46 -10.83
C GLU A 141 -2.78 -2.90 -9.56
N THR A 142 -3.17 -1.70 -9.19
CA THR A 142 -2.82 -1.11 -7.90
C THR A 142 -4.04 -0.47 -7.29
N ASP A 143 -4.47 -0.98 -6.15
CA ASP A 143 -5.54 -0.38 -5.35
C ASP A 143 -4.91 0.65 -4.41
N ILE A 144 -5.40 1.89 -4.47
CA ILE A 144 -4.89 3.02 -3.69
C ILE A 144 -5.97 3.44 -2.70
N TYR A 145 -5.60 3.46 -1.42
CA TYR A 145 -6.43 3.91 -0.31
C TYR A 145 -5.78 5.14 0.33
N MET A 146 -6.44 6.29 0.25
CA MET A 146 -5.93 7.55 0.79
C MET A 146 -6.84 8.01 1.92
N LYS A 147 -6.30 8.09 3.15
CA LYS A 147 -7.05 8.56 4.31
C LYS A 147 -7.60 9.97 4.07
N ILE A 148 -8.81 10.22 4.57
CA ILE A 148 -9.45 11.54 4.60
C ILE A 148 -9.52 12.05 6.05
N LEU A 149 -9.36 13.36 6.25
CA LEU A 149 -9.56 14.05 7.54
C LEU A 149 -11.00 14.47 7.78
#